data_AF-A0A9D7ZJX0-F1
#
_entry.id   AF-A0A9D7ZJX0-F1
#
_cell.length_a   1.000
_cell.length_b   1.000
_cell.length_c   1.000
_cell.angle_alpha   90.00
_cell.angle_beta   90.00
_cell.angle_gamma   90.00
#
_symmetry.space_group_name_H-M   'P 1'
#
loop_
_entity.id
_entity.type
_entity.pdbx_description
1 polymer ?
#
loop_
_entity_poly.entity_id
_entity_poly.type
_entity_poly.pdbx_seq_one_letter_code
_entity_poly.pdbx_strand_id
1 'polypeptide(L)'
;MFLQAKIKCDRGNTPYRIYINDDLVTERYYTAVRHLDTKDRILESWNTLNLEIEDCKEYKVVIENVPGYPKAKTWIEQVHWQKEKYNED
;
A
#
# COMPACT_ATOMS: atom_id res chain seq x y z
N MET A 1 16.68 4.03 -5.98
CA MET A 1 16.37 2.69 -5.40
C MET A 1 14.87 2.49 -5.52
N PHE A 2 14.41 1.26 -5.76
CA PHE A 2 12.98 1.01 -5.95
C PHE A 2 12.39 0.26 -4.75
N LEU A 3 11.27 0.79 -4.25
CA LEU A 3 10.44 0.19 -3.22
C LEU A 3 9.15 -0.34 -3.84
N GLN A 4 8.79 -1.56 -3.47
CA GLN A 4 7.48 -2.13 -3.71
C GLN A 4 6.87 -2.55 -2.38
N ALA A 5 5.68 -2.03 -2.08
CA ALA A 5 4.89 -2.47 -0.94
C ALA A 5 3.61 -3.15 -1.41
N LYS A 6 3.37 -4.36 -0.87
CA LYS A 6 2.08 -5.05 -0.99
C LYS A 6 1.18 -4.63 0.15
N ILE A 7 0.08 -3.97 -0.20
CA ILE A 7 -0.87 -3.38 0.74
C ILE A 7 -2.11 -4.27 0.76
N LYS A 8 -2.53 -4.65 1.97
CA LYS A 8 -3.73 -5.43 2.24
C LYS A 8 -4.77 -4.58 2.95
N CYS A 9 -6.03 -4.95 2.77
CA CYS A 9 -7.13 -4.40 3.55
C CYS A 9 -8.17 -5.50 3.83
N ASP A 10 -8.94 -5.36 4.89
CA ASP A 10 -10.06 -6.24 5.20
C ASP A 10 -11.39 -5.78 4.58
N ARG A 11 -11.39 -4.60 3.93
CA ARG A 11 -12.57 -4.01 3.28
C ARG A 11 -12.20 -3.16 2.06
N GLY A 12 -12.96 -3.33 0.97
CA GLY A 12 -12.85 -2.50 -0.22
C GLY A 12 -13.30 -1.05 0.03
N ASN A 13 -12.83 -0.13 -0.82
CA ASN A 13 -13.10 1.30 -0.74
C ASN A 13 -12.67 1.95 0.58
N THR A 14 -11.65 1.38 1.24
CA THR A 14 -11.07 1.93 2.47
C THR A 14 -9.95 2.91 2.10
N PRO A 15 -10.04 4.19 2.48
CA PRO A 15 -8.95 5.12 2.26
C PRO A 15 -7.79 4.90 3.22
N TYR A 16 -6.57 5.02 2.71
CA TYR A 16 -5.34 4.90 3.48
C TYR A 16 -4.29 5.89 2.98
N ARG A 17 -3.34 6.20 3.85
CA ARG A 17 -2.18 7.06 3.60
C ARG A 17 -0.91 6.25 3.72
N ILE A 18 0.05 6.55 2.86
CA ILE A 18 1.38 5.97 2.93
C ILE A 18 2.37 7.09 3.23
N TYR A 19 3.18 6.85 4.26
CA TYR A 19 4.26 7.73 4.66
C TYR A 19 5.61 7.05 4.42
N ILE A 20 6.60 7.83 4.02
CA ILE A 20 8.00 7.41 3.97
C ILE A 20 8.80 8.39 4.80
N ASN A 21 9.48 7.91 5.84
CA ASN A 21 10.25 8.75 6.76
C ASN A 21 9.42 9.93 7.29
N ASP A 22 8.18 9.63 7.68
CA ASP A 22 7.19 10.56 8.21
C ASP A 22 6.61 11.57 7.20
N ASP A 23 7.06 11.57 5.94
CA ASP A 23 6.49 12.38 4.86
C ASP A 23 5.33 11.64 4.15
N LEU A 24 4.20 12.31 3.97
CA LEU A 24 3.05 11.78 3.23
C LEU A 24 3.37 11.70 1.74
N VAL A 25 3.45 10.48 1.21
CA VAL A 25 3.72 10.26 -0.22
C VAL A 25 2.43 10.19 -1.03
N THR A 26 1.41 9.51 -0.51
CA THR A 26 0.15 9.35 -1.23
C THR A 26 -1.01 9.02 -0.29
N GLU A 27 -2.21 9.47 -0.68
CA GLU A 27 -3.49 9.07 -0.11
C GLU A 27 -4.31 8.40 -1.21
N ARG A 28 -4.82 7.19 -0.97
CA ARG A 28 -5.53 6.38 -1.97
C ARG A 28 -6.67 5.58 -1.33
N TYR A 29 -7.56 5.05 -2.17
CA TYR A 29 -8.57 4.07 -1.76
C TYR A 29 -8.11 2.65 -2.09
N TYR A 30 -8.32 1.73 -1.16
CA TYR A 30 -8.14 0.31 -1.42
C TYR A 30 -9.16 -0.15 -2.45
N THR A 31 -8.65 -0.47 -3.63
CA THR A 31 -9.49 -0.98 -4.72
C THR A 31 -9.34 -2.48 -4.78
N ALA A 32 -10.39 -3.20 -4.40
CA ALA A 32 -10.52 -4.62 -4.72
C ALA A 32 -11.07 -4.73 -6.15
N VAL A 33 -10.64 -5.74 -6.91
CA VAL A 33 -11.20 -6.01 -8.24
C VAL A 33 -12.72 -6.20 -8.10
N ARG A 34 -13.50 -5.73 -9.09
CA ARG A 34 -15.00 -5.69 -9.13
C ARG A 34 -15.75 -7.01 -8.86
N HIS A 35 -15.04 -8.11 -8.56
CA HIS A 35 -15.59 -9.44 -8.27
C HIS A 35 -15.01 -10.07 -6.99
N LEU A 36 -14.24 -9.29 -6.22
CA LEU A 36 -13.59 -9.68 -4.97
C LEU A 36 -14.24 -8.96 -3.77
N ASP A 37 -15.54 -8.71 -3.83
CA ASP A 37 -16.29 -7.88 -2.88
C ASP A 37 -16.75 -8.67 -1.62
N THR A 38 -16.53 -9.98 -1.59
CA THR A 38 -16.66 -10.78 -0.37
C THR A 38 -15.42 -10.65 0.50
N LYS A 39 -15.59 -10.58 1.82
CA LYS A 39 -14.50 -10.37 2.78
C LYS A 39 -13.30 -11.32 2.55
N ASP A 40 -13.56 -12.60 2.30
CA ASP A 40 -12.51 -13.59 2.07
C ASP A 40 -11.71 -13.31 0.79
N ARG A 41 -12.37 -12.85 -0.27
CA ARG A 41 -11.73 -12.48 -1.53
C ARG A 41 -10.98 -11.15 -1.46
N ILE A 42 -11.44 -10.21 -0.63
CA ILE A 42 -10.70 -8.97 -0.36
C ILE A 42 -9.35 -9.32 0.27
N LEU A 43 -9.33 -10.28 1.21
CA LEU A 43 -8.09 -10.74 1.85
C LEU A 43 -7.14 -11.44 0.88
N GLU A 44 -7.61 -11.95 -0.26
CA GLU A 44 -6.76 -12.50 -1.33
C GLU A 44 -6.19 -11.42 -2.25
N SER A 45 -6.85 -10.26 -2.37
CA SER A 45 -6.37 -9.13 -3.17
C SER A 45 -5.26 -8.33 -2.49
N TRP A 46 -4.54 -7.49 -3.24
CA TRP A 46 -3.62 -6.48 -2.69
C TRP A 46 -3.54 -5.29 -3.66
N ASN A 47 -3.15 -4.13 -3.13
CA ASN A 47 -2.71 -2.99 -3.93
C ASN A 47 -1.18 -2.96 -3.91
N THR A 48 -0.56 -2.58 -5.03
CA THR A 48 0.89 -2.45 -5.13
C THR A 48 1.26 -0.98 -5.16
N LEU A 49 2.10 -0.55 -4.23
CA LEU A 49 2.80 0.73 -4.32
C LEU A 49 4.20 0.48 -4.87
N ASN A 50 4.50 1.02 -6.04
CA ASN A 50 5.86 1.08 -6.59
C ASN A 50 6.35 2.52 -6.51
N LEU A 51 7.52 2.74 -5.93
CA LEU A 51 8.15 4.05 -5.82
C LEU A 51 9.62 3.96 -6.19
N GLU A 52 10.05 4.92 -7.00
CA GLU A 52 11.46 5.25 -7.15
C GLU A 52 11.80 6.27 -6.08
N ILE A 53 12.82 5.98 -5.28
CA ILE A 53 13.31 6.89 -4.27
C ILE A 53 14.79 7.14 -4.51
N GLU A 54 15.11 8.42 -4.70
CA GLU A 54 16.46 8.95 -4.82
C GLU A 54 16.90 9.45 -3.44
N ASP A 55 18.17 9.23 -3.09
CA ASP A 55 18.84 9.88 -1.95
C ASP A 55 18.31 9.64 -0.54
N CYS A 56 17.95 8.41 -0.19
CA CYS A 56 17.80 8.07 1.23
C CYS A 56 18.47 6.76 1.63
N LYS A 57 19.15 6.79 2.78
CA LYS A 57 19.98 5.69 3.30
C LYS A 57 19.16 4.68 4.08
N GLU A 58 18.11 5.14 4.75
CA GLU A 58 17.20 4.34 5.57
C GLU A 58 15.76 4.76 5.29
N TYR A 59 14.87 3.78 5.19
CA TYR A 59 13.48 4.02 4.84
C TYR A 59 12.55 3.33 5.81
N LYS A 60 11.61 4.10 6.34
CA LYS A 60 10.50 3.60 7.13
C LYS A 60 9.21 3.86 6.36
N VAL A 61 8.58 2.80 5.88
CA VAL A 61 7.27 2.89 5.22
C VAL A 61 6.19 2.58 6.25
N VAL A 62 5.27 3.52 6.42
CA VAL A 62 4.12 3.39 7.33
C VAL A 62 2.84 3.55 6.53
N ILE A 63 1.84 2.75 6.89
CA ILE A 63 0.48 2.90 6.38
C ILE A 63 -0.44 3.27 7.51
N GLU A 64 -1.31 4.25 7.26
CA GLU A 64 -2.31 4.68 8.22
C GLU A 64 -3.68 4.76 7.56
N ASN A 65 -4.71 4.43 8.32
CA ASN A 65 -6.09 4.69 7.92
C ASN A 65 -6.38 6.20 7.97
N VAL A 66 -7.13 6.71 6.99
CA VAL A 66 -7.56 8.11 7.02
C VAL A 66 -8.52 8.31 8.20
N PRO A 67 -8.28 9.30 9.09
CA PRO A 67 -9.17 9.59 10.20
C PRO A 67 -10.61 9.84 9.73
N GLY A 68 -11.59 9.31 10.46
CA GLY A 68 -13.03 9.52 10.18
C GLY A 68 -13.67 8.56 9.17
N TYR A 69 -12.89 7.68 8.54
CA TYR A 69 -13.41 6.62 7.66
C TYR A 69 -13.59 5.29 8.40
N PRO A 70 -14.34 4.31 7.84
CA PRO A 70 -14.61 3.04 8.51
C PRO A 70 -13.32 2.41 9.06
N LYS A 71 -13.39 1.82 10.26
CA LYS A 71 -12.28 1.16 10.99
C LYS A 71 -11.77 -0.13 10.31
N ALA A 72 -11.85 -0.21 8.99
CA ALA A 72 -11.28 -1.28 8.20
C ALA A 72 -9.77 -1.25 8.39
N LYS A 73 -9.17 -2.41 8.69
CA LYS A 73 -7.73 -2.50 8.90
C LYS A 73 -7.03 -2.46 7.55
N THR A 74 -6.07 -1.56 7.40
CA THR A 74 -5.14 -1.55 6.26
C THR A 74 -3.73 -1.77 6.79
N TRP A 75 -2.95 -2.64 6.14
CA TRP A 75 -1.59 -2.96 6.57
C TRP A 75 -0.68 -3.28 5.39
N ILE A 76 0.62 -3.18 5.62
CA ILE A 76 1.64 -3.63 4.67
C ILE A 76 1.93 -5.09 4.98
N GLU A 77 1.74 -5.95 3.98
CA GLU A 77 2.05 -7.38 4.10
C GLU A 77 3.53 -7.64 3.79
N GLN A 78 4.07 -6.98 2.78
CA GLN A 78 5.43 -7.18 2.32
C GLN A 78 6.01 -5.87 1.77
N VAL A 79 7.28 -5.63 2.06
CA VAL A 79 8.10 -4.59 1.41
C VAL A 79 9.27 -5.27 0.72
N HIS A 80 9.46 -4.96 -0.57
CA HIS A 80 10.59 -5.42 -1.36
C HIS A 80 11.41 -4.23 -1.84
N TRP A 81 12.73 -4.37 -1.77
CA TRP A 81 13.71 -3.37 -2.18
C TRP A 81 14.56 -3.93 -3.30
N GLN A 82 14.73 -3.15 -4.36
CA GLN A 82 15.62 -3.53 -5.46
C GLN A 82 16.33 -2.32 -6.05
N LYS A 83 17.49 -2.58 -6.67
CA LYS A 83 18.30 -1.55 -7.32
C LYS A 83 17.78 -1.18 -8.70
N GLU A 84 17.15 -2.12 -9.38
CA GLU A 84 16.65 -1.99 -10.75
C GLU A 84 15.15 -1.67 -10.76
N LYS A 85 14.67 -1.05 -11.84
CA LYS A 85 13.25 -0.71 -11.99
C LYS A 85 12.39 -1.98 -12.00
N TYR A 86 11.17 -1.91 -11.48
CA TYR A 86 10.22 -3.01 -11.63
C TYR A 86 9.92 -3.23 -13.12
N ASN A 87 10.09 -4.47 -13.61
CA ASN A 87 9.55 -4.85 -14.91
C ASN A 87 8.03 -4.76 -14.82
N GLU A 88 7.44 -3.99 -15.74
CA GLU A 88 5.99 -3.94 -15.92
C GLU A 88 5.60 -5.20 -16.70
N ASP A 89 5.37 -6.31 -15.98
CA ASP A 89 4.72 -7.51 -16.53
C ASP A 89 3.20 -7.32 -16.60
#